data_AF-A0A0K2RJN6-F1
#
_entry.id   AF-A0A0K2RJN6-F1
#
_cell.length_a   1.000
_cell.length_b   1.000
_cell.length_c   1.000
_cell.angle_alpha   90.00
_cell.angle_beta   90.00
_cell.angle_gamma   90.00
#
_symmetry.space_group_name_H-M   'P 1'
#
loop_
_entity.id
_entity.type
_entity.pdbx_description
1 polymer ?
#
loop_
_entity_poly.entity_id
_entity_poly.type
_entity_poly.pdbx_seq_one_letter_code
_entity_poly.pdbx_strand_id
1 'polypeptide(L)'
;MTARAVTLHELRMRLLADGPLMELAASDESARVVTVGVRSCTTAWAAEVCRSGENTVIPTTTLSSLGGATSLANPDGGIPAGVELLLEVTLSPSAGNSVQGLSTRITARVDAAGEPAGPHDFPGTALADTGFRLGIFALLGLGTVLAGALASKLAGARAAADGIAPARDPGWD
;
A
#
# COMPACT_ATOMS: atom_id res chain seq x y z
N MET A 1 -29.49 1.16 6.37
CA MET A 1 -28.79 0.20 5.50
C MET A 1 -28.67 -1.12 6.26
N THR A 2 -29.24 -2.20 5.76
CA THR A 2 -29.20 -3.53 6.42
C THR A 2 -27.93 -4.25 5.99
N ALA A 3 -27.04 -4.56 6.93
CA ALA A 3 -25.88 -5.40 6.68
C ALA A 3 -26.35 -6.84 6.45
N ARG A 4 -25.97 -7.45 5.31
CA ARG A 4 -26.15 -8.88 5.07
C ARG A 4 -24.90 -9.61 5.52
N ALA A 5 -25.07 -10.63 6.36
CA ALA A 5 -24.00 -11.57 6.67
C ALA A 5 -23.66 -12.40 5.42
N VAL A 6 -22.38 -12.61 5.17
CA VAL A 6 -21.86 -13.39 4.05
C VAL A 6 -20.87 -14.39 4.61
N THR A 7 -21.08 -15.67 4.31
CA THR A 7 -20.12 -16.73 4.60
C THR A 7 -19.11 -16.74 3.47
N LEU A 8 -17.90 -16.27 3.76
CA LEU A 8 -16.81 -16.33 2.79
C LEU A 8 -16.29 -17.77 2.72
N HIS A 9 -16.01 -18.24 1.51
CA HIS A 9 -15.40 -19.54 1.26
C HIS A 9 -14.05 -19.41 0.56
N GLU A 10 -13.76 -18.24 -0.02
CA GLU A 10 -12.49 -17.96 -0.66
C GLU A 10 -12.08 -16.52 -0.39
N LEU A 11 -10.82 -16.33 0.02
CA LEU A 11 -10.19 -15.03 0.16
C LEU A 11 -8.79 -15.11 -0.47
N ARG A 12 -8.59 -14.41 -1.58
CA ARG A 12 -7.34 -14.42 -2.35
C ARG A 12 -6.77 -13.03 -2.52
N MET A 13 -5.45 -12.94 -2.46
CA MET A 13 -4.70 -11.74 -2.79
C MET A 13 -3.93 -11.97 -4.08
N ARG A 14 -3.92 -10.97 -4.95
CA ARG A 14 -3.08 -10.92 -6.16
C ARG A 14 -2.28 -9.63 -6.15
N LEU A 15 -1.00 -9.74 -6.46
CA LEU A 15 -0.15 -8.59 -6.73
C LEU A 15 0.16 -8.52 -8.22
N LEU A 16 0.13 -7.30 -8.74
CA LEU A 16 0.50 -6.98 -10.11
C LEU A 16 1.48 -5.81 -10.05
N ALA A 17 2.56 -5.87 -10.82
CA ALA A 17 3.50 -4.77 -10.95
C ALA A 17 3.59 -4.32 -12.41
N ASP A 18 3.64 -3.00 -12.62
CA ASP A 18 3.79 -2.37 -13.92
C ASP A 18 4.77 -1.19 -13.87
N GLY A 19 5.29 -0.79 -15.03
CA GLY A 19 6.18 0.37 -15.17
C GLY A 19 7.61 0.03 -15.64
N PRO A 20 8.45 1.04 -15.89
CA PRO A 20 9.78 0.89 -16.48
C PRO A 20 10.75 0.07 -15.61
N LEU A 21 10.52 0.02 -14.30
CA LEU A 21 11.30 -0.85 -13.42
C LEU A 21 11.06 -2.35 -13.68
N MET A 22 9.88 -2.72 -14.20
CA MET A 22 9.57 -4.11 -14.58
C MET A 22 10.33 -4.54 -15.82
N GLU A 23 10.49 -3.64 -16.79
CA GLU A 23 11.28 -3.91 -18.00
C GLU A 23 12.75 -4.15 -17.64
N LEU A 24 13.26 -3.39 -16.68
CA LEU A 24 14.59 -3.64 -16.12
C LEU A 24 14.62 -4.92 -15.30
N ALA A 25 13.65 -5.18 -14.43
CA ALA A 25 13.61 -6.41 -13.64
C ALA A 25 13.49 -7.67 -14.51
N ALA A 26 12.98 -7.56 -15.74
CA ALA A 26 12.98 -8.65 -16.72
C ALA A 26 14.37 -8.94 -17.31
N SER A 27 15.32 -8.01 -17.21
CA SER A 27 16.73 -8.29 -17.49
C SER A 27 17.36 -9.04 -16.30
N ASP A 28 17.97 -10.21 -16.57
CA ASP A 28 18.48 -11.12 -15.54
C ASP A 28 19.43 -10.47 -14.52
N GLU A 29 20.19 -9.45 -14.93
CA GLU A 29 21.11 -8.73 -14.03
C GLU A 29 20.40 -7.78 -13.07
N SER A 30 19.24 -7.24 -13.44
CA SER A 30 18.49 -6.27 -12.63
C SER A 30 17.32 -6.90 -11.87
N ALA A 31 16.97 -8.16 -12.16
CA ALA A 31 15.91 -8.90 -11.50
C ALA A 31 16.07 -8.96 -9.96
N ARG A 32 17.32 -8.89 -9.47
CA ARG A 32 17.63 -8.97 -8.02
C ARG A 32 17.67 -7.61 -7.33
N VAL A 33 17.37 -6.54 -8.05
CA VAL A 33 17.51 -5.17 -7.54
C VAL A 33 16.32 -4.78 -6.67
N VAL A 34 15.12 -5.28 -6.96
CA VAL A 34 13.92 -4.99 -6.16
C VAL A 34 13.28 -6.29 -5.72
N THR A 35 13.10 -6.43 -4.40
CA THR A 35 12.36 -7.52 -3.80
C THR A 35 11.09 -7.03 -3.15
N VAL A 36 10.05 -7.85 -3.21
CA VAL A 36 8.74 -7.57 -2.64
C VAL A 36 8.33 -8.74 -1.76
N GLY A 37 7.84 -8.44 -0.57
CA GLY A 37 7.24 -9.41 0.35
C GLY A 37 5.91 -8.89 0.87
N VAL A 38 4.99 -9.80 1.20
CA VAL A 38 3.73 -9.46 1.88
C VAL A 38 3.56 -10.29 3.11
N ARG A 39 3.35 -9.60 4.23
CA ARG A 39 3.01 -10.20 5.51
C ARG A 39 1.59 -9.80 5.89
N SER A 40 0.94 -10.66 6.68
CA SER A 40 -0.40 -10.45 7.19
C SER A 40 -0.41 -10.55 8.71
N CYS A 41 -1.28 -9.76 9.33
CA CYS A 41 -1.53 -9.76 10.75
C CYS A 41 -3.05 -9.70 11.00
N THR A 42 -3.57 -10.48 11.96
CA THR A 42 -5.01 -10.42 12.33
C THR A 42 -5.33 -9.23 13.23
N THR A 43 -4.31 -8.54 13.71
CA THR A 43 -4.40 -7.30 14.50
C THR A 43 -3.65 -6.18 13.81
N ALA A 44 -3.81 -4.95 14.29
CA ALA A 44 -3.08 -3.81 13.74
C ALA A 44 -1.55 -3.98 13.89
N TRP A 45 -0.81 -3.56 12.86
CA TRP A 45 0.65 -3.51 12.92
C TRP A 45 1.13 -2.42 13.89
N ALA A 46 2.16 -2.73 14.68
CA ALA A 46 2.82 -1.74 15.53
C ALA A 46 4.32 -1.75 15.22
N ALA A 47 4.80 -0.68 14.57
CA ALA A 47 6.21 -0.56 14.15
C ALA A 47 6.71 -1.81 13.40
N GLU A 48 5.96 -2.27 12.39
CA GLU A 48 6.29 -3.44 11.57
C GLU A 48 6.30 -4.79 12.33
N VAL A 49 5.79 -4.81 13.57
CA VAL A 49 5.64 -6.03 14.37
C VAL A 49 4.16 -6.39 14.53
N CYS A 50 3.85 -7.67 14.32
CA CYS A 50 2.54 -8.25 14.57
C CYS A 50 2.52 -8.98 15.92
N ARG A 51 1.75 -8.50 16.89
CA ARG A 51 1.69 -9.11 18.24
C ARG A 51 0.95 -10.45 18.29
N SER A 52 0.01 -10.66 17.37
CA SER A 52 -0.78 -11.90 17.26
C SER A 52 -0.07 -13.00 16.50
N GLY A 53 1.14 -12.74 16.00
CA GLY A 53 1.87 -13.61 15.09
C GLY A 53 1.61 -13.20 13.64
N GLU A 54 2.69 -13.00 12.89
CA GLU A 54 2.60 -12.71 11.47
C GLU A 54 2.47 -13.99 10.65
N ASN A 55 1.78 -13.87 9.51
CA ASN A 55 1.75 -14.92 8.49
C ASN A 55 2.28 -14.35 7.16
N THR A 56 3.18 -15.08 6.52
CA THR A 56 3.74 -14.70 5.22
C THR A 56 2.77 -15.07 4.11
N VAL A 57 2.20 -14.07 3.44
CA VAL A 57 1.27 -14.26 2.32
C VAL A 57 2.04 -14.41 1.02
N ILE A 58 3.02 -13.54 0.81
CA ILE A 58 3.90 -13.61 -0.36
C ILE A 58 5.32 -13.60 0.20
N PRO A 59 6.09 -14.70 0.04
CA PRO A 59 7.47 -14.73 0.47
C PRO A 59 8.27 -13.67 -0.29
N THR A 60 9.29 -13.12 0.35
CA THR A 60 10.16 -12.12 -0.28
C THR A 60 10.72 -12.68 -1.59
N THR A 61 10.29 -12.09 -2.69
CA THR A 61 10.59 -12.54 -4.05
C THR A 61 11.02 -11.36 -4.91
N THR A 62 11.65 -11.62 -6.05
CA THR A 62 12.01 -10.56 -6.99
C THR A 62 10.77 -9.95 -7.62
N LEU A 63 10.83 -8.66 -7.96
CA LEU A 63 9.73 -7.95 -8.61
C LEU A 63 9.32 -8.62 -9.95
N SER A 64 10.28 -9.20 -10.69
CA SER A 64 10.02 -9.96 -11.92
C SER A 64 9.30 -11.29 -11.70
N SER A 65 9.42 -11.88 -10.51
CA SER A 65 8.72 -13.09 -10.11
C SER A 65 7.40 -12.79 -9.41
N LEU A 66 7.03 -11.51 -9.30
CA LEU A 66 5.81 -11.07 -8.64
C LEU A 66 4.61 -11.46 -9.50
N GLY A 67 3.89 -12.49 -9.07
CA GLY A 67 2.71 -12.97 -9.76
C GLY A 67 2.09 -14.15 -9.04
N GLY A 68 0.81 -14.39 -9.35
CA GLY A 68 0.03 -15.46 -8.72
C GLY A 68 -1.02 -14.92 -7.74
N ALA A 69 -1.94 -15.81 -7.40
CA ALA A 69 -2.90 -15.58 -6.33
C ALA A 69 -2.48 -16.39 -5.12
N THR A 70 -2.38 -15.75 -3.96
CA THR A 70 -2.17 -16.45 -2.69
C THR A 70 -3.43 -16.40 -1.85
N SER A 71 -3.73 -17.51 -1.18
CA SER A 71 -4.80 -17.57 -0.19
C SER A 71 -4.45 -16.69 1.01
N LEU A 72 -5.43 -15.92 1.50
CA LEU A 72 -5.37 -15.20 2.77
C LEU A 72 -6.07 -15.97 3.89
N ALA A 73 -6.56 -17.19 3.62
CA ALA A 73 -7.09 -18.04 4.67
C ALA A 73 -5.99 -18.44 5.65
N ASN A 74 -6.37 -18.64 6.91
CA ASN A 74 -5.52 -19.20 7.92
C ASN A 74 -5.05 -20.62 7.52
N PRO A 75 -3.97 -21.16 8.12
CA PRO A 75 -3.47 -22.50 7.84
C PRO A 75 -4.49 -23.62 8.10
N ASP A 76 -5.46 -23.38 8.98
CA ASP A 76 -6.57 -24.28 9.30
C ASP A 76 -7.74 -24.18 8.29
N GLY A 77 -7.62 -23.29 7.29
CA GLY A 77 -8.65 -23.02 6.28
C GLY A 77 -9.68 -21.96 6.71
N GLY A 78 -9.61 -21.44 7.93
CA GLY A 78 -10.52 -20.39 8.40
C GLY A 78 -10.26 -19.05 7.73
N ILE A 79 -11.32 -18.31 7.39
CA ILE A 79 -11.18 -16.94 6.87
C ILE A 79 -11.19 -15.96 8.04
N PRO A 80 -10.16 -15.13 8.22
CA PRO A 80 -10.10 -14.19 9.32
C PRO A 80 -11.18 -13.11 9.18
N ALA A 81 -11.77 -12.69 10.30
CA ALA A 81 -12.76 -11.62 10.34
C ALA A 81 -12.18 -10.25 9.91
N GLY A 82 -10.86 -10.11 9.97
CA GLY A 82 -10.11 -8.95 9.49
C GLY A 82 -8.62 -9.28 9.42
N VAL A 83 -7.92 -8.70 8.45
CA VAL A 83 -6.49 -8.87 8.26
C VAL A 83 -5.87 -7.56 7.80
N GLU A 84 -4.77 -7.15 8.41
CA GLU A 84 -3.92 -6.07 7.93
C GLU A 84 -2.74 -6.64 7.16
N LEU A 85 -2.54 -6.13 5.95
CA LEU A 85 -1.45 -6.52 5.07
C LEU A 85 -0.33 -5.48 5.14
N LEU A 86 0.89 -5.94 5.35
CA LEU A 86 2.10 -5.13 5.25
C LEU A 86 2.84 -5.53 3.98
N LEU A 87 2.93 -4.58 3.04
CA LEU A 87 3.73 -4.70 1.83
C LEU A 87 5.13 -4.17 2.10
N GLU A 88 6.13 -5.03 1.97
CA GLU A 88 7.53 -4.67 2.12
C GLU A 88 8.18 -4.64 0.74
N VAL A 89 8.79 -3.51 0.40
CA VAL A 89 9.51 -3.32 -0.86
C VAL A 89 10.94 -2.94 -0.51
N THR A 90 11.89 -3.77 -0.89
CA THR A 90 13.31 -3.55 -0.60
C THR A 90 14.05 -3.29 -1.91
N LEU A 91 14.81 -2.21 -1.92
CA LEU A 91 15.76 -1.91 -2.98
C LEU A 91 17.15 -2.41 -2.56
N SER A 92 17.75 -3.27 -3.38
CA SER A 92 19.09 -3.78 -3.15
C SER A 92 20.11 -2.63 -3.14
N PRO A 93 21.10 -2.63 -2.23
CA PRO A 93 22.18 -1.65 -2.27
C PRO A 93 23.00 -1.73 -3.58
N SER A 94 22.95 -2.85 -4.30
CA SER A 94 23.62 -3.02 -5.59
C SER A 94 22.91 -2.32 -6.76
N ALA A 95 21.73 -1.71 -6.55
CA ALA A 95 20.98 -1.02 -7.61
C ALA A 95 21.80 0.10 -8.28
N GLY A 96 22.66 0.77 -7.51
CA GLY A 96 23.43 1.91 -7.98
C GLY A 96 22.55 2.98 -8.64
N ASN A 97 23.12 3.69 -9.62
CA ASN A 97 22.42 4.74 -10.37
C ASN A 97 21.51 4.18 -11.49
N SER A 98 21.53 2.87 -11.74
CA SER A 98 20.76 2.24 -12.82
C SER A 98 19.24 2.35 -12.62
N VAL A 99 18.80 2.50 -11.37
CA VAL A 99 17.38 2.65 -11.00
C VAL A 99 16.93 4.10 -10.81
N GLN A 100 17.84 5.06 -10.98
CA GLN A 100 17.54 6.46 -10.68
C GLN A 100 16.50 7.02 -11.66
N GLY A 101 15.43 7.61 -11.12
CA GLY A 101 14.35 8.19 -11.92
C GLY A 101 13.33 7.18 -12.45
N LEU A 102 13.52 5.89 -12.16
CA LEU A 102 12.54 4.87 -12.50
C LEU A 102 11.45 4.78 -11.44
N SER A 103 10.28 4.34 -11.87
CA SER A 103 9.17 4.06 -10.98
C SER A 103 8.51 2.74 -11.35
N THR A 104 7.86 2.14 -10.37
CA THR A 104 6.95 1.01 -10.58
C THR A 104 5.67 1.28 -9.81
N ARG A 105 4.58 0.78 -10.35
CA ARG A 105 3.30 0.71 -9.66
C ARG A 105 3.07 -0.74 -9.27
N ILE A 106 2.80 -0.96 -7.98
CA ILE A 106 2.37 -2.26 -7.46
C ILE A 106 0.90 -2.13 -7.09
N THR A 107 0.06 -2.94 -7.74
CA THR A 107 -1.38 -3.00 -7.49
C THR A 107 -1.70 -4.27 -6.71
N ALA A 108 -2.26 -4.10 -5.51
CA ALA A 108 -2.78 -5.20 -4.71
C ALA A 108 -4.29 -5.32 -4.91
N ARG A 109 -4.73 -6.52 -5.29
CA ARG A 109 -6.14 -6.87 -5.42
C ARG A 109 -6.47 -7.96 -4.42
N VAL A 110 -7.52 -7.74 -3.64
CA VAL A 110 -8.09 -8.74 -2.73
C VAL A 110 -9.45 -9.12 -3.29
N ASP A 111 -9.58 -10.39 -3.66
CA ASP A 111 -10.82 -10.98 -4.14
C ASP A 111 -11.40 -11.85 -3.01
N ALA A 112 -12.66 -11.63 -2.68
CA ALA A 112 -13.40 -12.41 -1.70
C ALA A 112 -14.63 -13.02 -2.36
N ALA A 113 -14.83 -14.33 -2.22
CA ALA A 113 -16.02 -15.03 -2.68
C ALA A 113 -16.74 -15.67 -1.49
N GLY A 114 -18.06 -15.50 -1.43
CA GLY A 114 -18.89 -16.03 -0.37
C GLY A 114 -20.36 -16.05 -0.74
N GLU A 115 -21.12 -16.84 0.01
CA GLU A 115 -22.56 -16.96 -0.12
C GLU A 115 -23.25 -16.13 0.97
N PRO A 116 -24.44 -15.56 0.72
CA PRO A 116 -25.21 -14.93 1.78
C PRO A 116 -25.48 -15.96 2.89
N ALA A 117 -25.12 -15.64 4.13
CA ALA A 117 -25.38 -16.52 5.25
C ALA A 117 -26.90 -16.70 5.39
N GLY A 118 -27.35 -17.95 5.58
CA GLY A 118 -28.76 -18.26 5.77
C GLY A 118 -29.31 -17.56 7.02
N PRO A 119 -30.65 -17.38 7.12
CA PRO A 119 -31.28 -16.67 8.24
C PRO A 119 -31.08 -17.32 9.62
N HIS A 120 -30.37 -18.46 9.72
CA HIS A 120 -30.18 -19.24 10.93
C HIS A 120 -28.73 -19.26 11.46
N ASP A 121 -27.75 -18.70 10.76
CA ASP A 121 -26.33 -18.74 11.15
C ASP A 121 -25.87 -17.45 11.87
N PHE A 122 -26.64 -17.01 12.87
CA PHE A 122 -26.30 -15.84 13.68
C PHE A 122 -25.75 -16.22 15.06
N PRO A 123 -24.43 -16.04 15.29
CA PRO A 123 -23.93 -15.64 16.58
C PRO A 123 -23.45 -14.18 16.51
N GLY A 124 -24.17 -13.27 17.17
CA GLY A 124 -23.62 -12.00 17.65
C GLY A 124 -23.57 -10.84 16.64
N THR A 125 -24.59 -9.99 16.70
CA THR A 125 -24.60 -8.64 16.13
C THR A 125 -23.54 -7.75 16.78
N ALA A 126 -22.36 -7.58 16.16
CA ALA A 126 -21.45 -6.46 16.44
C ALA A 126 -20.30 -6.34 15.42
N LEU A 127 -20.58 -6.25 14.11
CA LEU A 127 -19.60 -5.66 13.20
C LEU A 127 -19.77 -4.14 13.31
N ALA A 128 -18.78 -3.51 13.94
CA ALA A 128 -18.75 -2.08 14.21
C ALA A 128 -18.96 -1.28 12.91
N ASP A 129 -19.75 -0.22 13.03
CA ASP A 129 -20.08 0.77 12.00
C ASP A 129 -18.81 1.44 11.44
N THR A 130 -18.12 0.78 10.50
CA THR A 130 -16.89 1.27 9.85
C THR A 130 -17.17 2.28 8.73
N GLY A 131 -18.42 2.37 8.27
CA GLY A 131 -18.82 3.26 7.19
C GLY A 131 -18.71 4.74 7.54
N PHE A 132 -19.03 5.10 8.80
CA PHE A 132 -19.01 6.50 9.22
C PHE A 132 -17.60 7.05 9.48
N ARG A 133 -16.65 6.20 9.88
CA ARG A 133 -15.28 6.64 10.21
C ARG A 133 -14.43 6.93 8.98
N LEU A 134 -14.61 6.20 7.88
CA LEU A 134 -13.88 6.45 6.63
C LEU A 134 -14.21 7.82 6.02
N GLY A 135 -15.45 8.30 6.16
CA GLY A 135 -15.85 9.63 5.70
C GLY A 135 -15.14 10.77 6.43
N ILE A 136 -14.89 10.62 7.73
CA ILE A 136 -14.23 11.64 8.56
C ILE A 136 -12.73 11.74 8.23
N PHE A 137 -12.05 10.60 8.02
CA PHE A 137 -10.64 10.62 7.64
C PHE A 137 -10.41 11.13 6.21
N ALA A 138 -11.32 10.85 5.28
CA ALA A 138 -11.27 11.42 3.94
C ALA A 138 -11.39 12.95 3.95
N LEU A 139 -12.25 13.51 4.82
CA LEU A 139 -12.38 14.96 4.99
C LEU A 139 -11.14 15.60 5.62
N LEU A 140 -10.49 14.93 6.58
CA LEU A 140 -9.25 15.41 7.19
C LEU A 140 -8.07 15.41 6.20
N GLY A 141 -7.96 14.38 5.35
CA GLY A 141 -6.96 14.33 4.29
C GLY A 141 -7.12 15.44 3.24
N LEU A 142 -8.36 15.81 2.92
CA LEU A 142 -8.63 16.88 1.95
C LEU A 142 -8.28 18.27 2.52
N GLY A 143 -8.42 18.47 3.83
CA GLY A 143 -8.06 19.71 4.51
C GLY A 143 -6.56 20.01 4.49
N THR A 144 -5.70 19.00 4.67
CA THR A 144 -4.24 19.21 4.69
C THR A 144 -3.67 19.54 3.32
N VAL A 145 -4.20 18.94 2.24
CA VAL A 145 -3.80 19.25 0.86
C VAL A 145 -4.17 20.68 0.48
N LEU A 146 -5.36 21.15 0.86
CA LEU A 146 -5.79 22.53 0.62
C LEU A 146 -4.97 23.54 1.43
N ALA A 147 -4.68 23.25 2.70
CA ALA A 147 -3.84 24.11 3.53
C ALA A 147 -2.41 24.24 2.98
N GLY A 148 -1.83 23.13 2.52
CA GLY A 148 -0.52 23.11 1.88
C GLY A 148 -0.47 23.96 0.61
N ALA A 149 -1.45 23.80 -0.30
CA ALA A 149 -1.50 24.55 -1.56
C ALA A 149 -1.66 26.08 -1.35
N LEU A 150 -2.41 26.49 -0.32
CA LEU A 150 -2.55 27.90 0.05
C LEU A 150 -1.26 28.47 0.65
N ALA A 151 -0.57 27.71 1.51
CA ALA A 151 0.70 28.12 2.10
C ALA A 151 1.80 28.30 1.04
N SER A 152 1.87 27.41 0.04
CA SER A 152 2.83 27.51 -1.07
C SER A 152 2.62 28.77 -1.91
N LYS A 153 1.36 29.14 -2.18
CA LYS A 153 1.06 30.37 -2.93
C LYS A 153 1.36 31.64 -2.16
N LEU A 154 1.13 31.66 -0.85
CA LEU A 154 1.47 32.80 0.01
C LEU A 154 2.98 32.95 0.22
N ALA A 155 3.74 31.85 0.29
CA ALA A 155 5.19 31.89 0.35
C ALA A 155 5.82 32.42 -0.95
N GLY A 156 5.31 31.99 -2.11
CA GLY A 156 5.74 32.52 -3.42
C GLY A 156 5.41 33.99 -3.61
N ALA A 157 4.25 34.45 -3.13
CA ALA A 157 3.87 35.86 -3.20
C ALA A 157 4.74 36.76 -2.31
N ARG A 158 5.18 36.29 -1.13
CA ARG A 158 6.12 37.02 -0.28
C ARG A 158 7.54 37.05 -0.86
N ALA A 159 8.02 35.94 -1.42
CA ALA A 159 9.31 35.89 -2.09
C ALA A 159 9.39 36.84 -3.31
N ALA A 160 8.28 37.04 -4.03
CA ALA A 160 8.19 38.01 -5.13
C ALA A 160 8.10 39.46 -4.64
N ALA A 161 7.52 39.72 -3.45
CA ALA A 161 7.43 41.05 -2.86
C ALA A 161 8.74 41.52 -2.22
N ASP A 162 9.57 40.60 -1.72
CA ASP A 162 10.85 40.92 -1.05
C ASP A 162 12.02 41.17 -2.02
N GLY A 163 11.79 41.15 -3.34
CA GLY A 163 12.73 41.70 -4.33
C GLY A 163 14.15 41.13 -4.24
N ILE A 164 14.30 39.83 -3.99
CA ILE A 164 15.61 39.17 -4.01
C ILE A 164 16.05 39.05 -5.48
N ALA A 165 16.76 40.07 -5.96
CA ALA A 165 17.42 40.04 -7.25
C ALA A 165 18.45 38.89 -7.27
N PRO A 166 18.48 38.06 -8.34
CA PRO A 166 19.43 36.97 -8.44
C PRO A 166 20.86 37.51 -8.40
N ALA A 167 21.69 36.92 -7.54
CA ALA A 167 23.09 37.24 -7.40
C ALA A 167 23.79 37.16 -8.77
N ARG A 168 24.34 38.29 -9.20
CA ARG A 168 25.14 38.42 -10.41
C ARG A 168 26.50 37.77 -10.14
N ASP A 169 26.80 36.69 -10.84
CA ASP A 169 28.10 36.02 -10.81
C ASP A 169 29.22 37.02 -11.17
N PRO A 170 30.23 37.25 -10.32
CA PRO A 170 31.41 37.98 -10.73
C PRO A 170 32.32 37.04 -11.51
N GLY A 171 32.29 37.18 -12.83
CA GLY A 171 33.30 36.61 -13.73
C GLY A 171 34.69 37.10 -13.33
N TRP A 172 35.64 36.17 -13.26
CA TRP A 172 37.05 36.45 -13.09
C TRP A 172 37.67 36.66 -14.48
N ASP A 173 38.11 37.88 -14.77
CA ASP A 173 39.12 38.21 -15.78
C ASP A 173 40.31 38.89 -15.07
#